data_AF-A0A7S2D6R3-F1
#
_entry.id   AF-A0A7S2D6R3-F1
#
_cell.length_a   1.000
_cell.length_b   1.000
_cell.length_c   1.000
_cell.angle_alpha   90.00
_cell.angle_beta   90.00
_cell.angle_gamma   90.00
#
_symmetry.space_group_name_H-M   'P 1'
#
loop_
_entity.id
_entity.type
_entity.pdbx_description
1 polymer ?
#
loop_
_entity_poly.entity_id
_entity_poly.type
_entity_poly.pdbx_seq_one_letter_code
_entity_poly.pdbx_strand_id
1 'polypeptide(L)'
;TDEGGFSVARVTYSDDLDENDLMPSELEATLEKSEKLAELVPLWEALVRKTKSERVPDHLEKVRGDIGPMPADPSARALWVAALINPLPGMGVAYEIRPAILVAETASKRVEVALK
;
A
#
# COMPACT_ATOMS: atom_id res chain seq x y z
N THR A 1 40.69 -28.43 8.49
CA THR A 1 40.01 -28.44 9.79
C THR A 1 40.84 -27.53 10.65
N ASP A 2 40.56 -26.24 10.78
CA ASP A 2 39.33 -25.45 10.93
C ASP A 2 39.69 -24.01 10.44
N GLU A 3 38.84 -22.98 10.23
CA GLU A 3 37.56 -22.61 10.81
C GLU A 3 36.98 -21.40 10.01
N GLY A 4 35.69 -21.45 9.66
CA GLY A 4 34.81 -20.27 9.63
C GLY A 4 35.12 -19.07 8.72
N GLY A 5 35.01 -19.24 7.39
CA GLY A 5 35.02 -18.14 6.41
C GLY A 5 33.72 -17.34 6.35
N PHE A 6 33.26 -16.74 7.45
CA PHE A 6 32.12 -15.82 7.45
C PHE A 6 32.56 -14.43 7.88
N SER A 7 32.59 -13.48 6.95
CA SER A 7 32.71 -12.06 7.28
C SER A 7 31.36 -11.57 7.79
N VAL A 8 31.30 -11.17 9.06
CA VAL A 8 30.14 -10.46 9.61
C VAL A 8 29.94 -9.19 8.80
N ALA A 9 28.84 -9.11 8.03
CA ALA A 9 28.48 -7.89 7.33
C ALA A 9 28.27 -6.78 8.37
N ARG A 10 28.96 -5.66 8.21
CA ARG A 10 28.80 -4.49 9.06
C ARG A 10 27.47 -3.83 8.70
N VAL A 11 26.40 -4.31 9.32
CA VAL A 11 25.07 -3.72 9.20
C VAL A 11 25.07 -2.45 10.03
N THR A 12 25.13 -1.30 9.35
CA THR A 12 24.69 -0.03 9.92
C THR A 12 23.22 0.11 9.58
N TYR A 13 22.37 0.21 10.62
CA TYR A 13 21.04 0.76 10.44
C TYR A 13 21.24 2.18 9.91
N SER A 14 20.73 2.45 8.71
CA SER A 14 20.61 3.81 8.22
C SER A 14 19.47 4.42 9.01
N ASP A 15 19.77 5.48 9.76
CA ASP A 15 18.79 6.28 10.50
C ASP A 15 17.86 7.06 9.53
N ASP A 16 17.96 6.86 8.21
CA ASP A 16 17.36 7.74 7.20
C ASP A 16 15.84 7.54 7.03
N LEU A 17 15.17 6.72 7.83
CA LEU A 17 13.77 6.34 7.63
C LEU A 17 12.98 6.13 8.93
N ASP A 18 13.24 6.92 9.97
CA ASP A 18 12.27 6.97 11.07
C ASP A 18 11.18 8.00 10.70
N GLU A 19 9.90 7.61 10.73
CA GLU A 19 8.78 8.55 10.54
C GLU A 19 8.81 9.68 11.60
N ASN A 20 9.61 9.48 12.66
CA ASN A 20 9.95 10.45 13.69
C ASN A 20 10.81 11.64 13.21
N ASP A 21 11.45 11.55 12.04
CA ASP A 21 12.26 12.65 11.45
C ASP A 21 11.45 13.54 10.48
N LEU A 22 10.18 13.22 10.25
CA LEU A 22 9.30 14.08 9.45
C LEU A 22 8.97 15.36 10.21
N MET A 23 8.97 16.49 9.49
CA MET A 23 8.43 17.72 10.05
C MET A 23 6.95 17.50 10.37
N PRO A 24 6.41 18.04 11.49
CA PRO A 24 5.01 17.81 11.87
C PRO A 24 3.99 18.11 10.75
N SER A 25 4.27 19.10 9.91
CA SER A 25 3.45 19.45 8.75
C SER A 25 3.43 18.37 7.65
N GLU A 26 4.52 17.63 7.47
CA GLU A 26 4.63 16.55 6.49
C GLU A 26 3.87 15.30 6.97
N LEU A 27 3.93 15.03 8.27
CA LEU A 27 3.12 13.99 8.89
C LEU A 27 1.62 14.30 8.76
N GLU A 28 1.20 15.53 9.08
CA GLU A 28 -0.19 15.96 8.94
C GLU A 28 -0.68 15.85 7.50
N ALA A 29 0.12 16.30 6.52
CA ALA A 29 -0.21 16.16 5.11
C ALA A 29 -0.32 14.70 4.66
N THR A 30 0.52 13.81 5.22
CA THR A 30 0.49 12.37 4.92
C THR A 30 -0.79 11.73 5.48
N LEU A 31 -1.18 12.10 6.71
CA LEU A 31 -2.43 11.66 7.32
C LEU A 31 -3.65 12.14 6.53
N GLU A 32 -3.68 13.40 6.12
CA GLU A 32 -4.78 13.95 5.31
C GLU A 32 -4.95 13.19 3.98
N LYS A 33 -3.84 12.94 3.28
CA LYS A 33 -3.85 12.13 2.04
C LYS A 33 -4.28 10.68 2.31
N SER A 34 -3.87 10.11 3.43
CA SER A 34 -4.29 8.77 3.84
C SER A 34 -5.79 8.70 4.10
N GLU A 35 -6.38 9.70 4.76
CA GLU A 35 -7.84 9.76 4.98
C GLU A 35 -8.60 9.91 3.66
N LYS A 36 -8.08 10.72 2.72
CA LYS A 36 -8.64 10.80 1.36
C LYS A 36 -8.66 9.44 0.66
N LEU A 37 -7.64 8.60 0.82
CA LEU A 37 -7.67 7.23 0.30
C LEU A 37 -8.80 6.40 0.91
N ALA A 38 -9.01 6.49 2.23
CA ALA A 38 -10.08 5.78 2.91
C ALA A 38 -11.47 6.19 2.38
N GLU A 39 -11.67 7.48 2.08
CA GLU A 39 -12.90 8.02 1.51
C GLU A 39 -13.16 7.54 0.06
N LEU A 40 -12.11 7.29 -0.72
CA LEU A 40 -12.21 6.85 -2.12
C LEU A 40 -12.59 5.37 -2.26
N VAL A 41 -12.19 4.52 -1.32
CA VAL A 41 -12.46 3.07 -1.33
C VAL A 41 -13.95 2.73 -1.60
N PRO A 42 -14.93 3.24 -0.82
CA PRO A 42 -16.33 2.92 -1.07
C PRO A 42 -16.82 3.40 -2.45
N LEU A 43 -16.27 4.50 -2.98
CA LEU A 43 -16.62 4.99 -4.32
C LEU A 43 -16.10 4.05 -5.41
N TRP A 44 -14.87 3.55 -5.28
CA TRP A 44 -14.30 2.58 -6.21
C TRP A 44 -15.04 1.24 -6.15
N GLU A 45 -15.36 0.74 -4.97
CA GLU A 45 -16.16 -0.47 -4.80
C GLU A 45 -17.54 -0.33 -5.46
N ALA A 46 -18.21 0.81 -5.24
CA ALA A 46 -19.49 1.11 -5.88
C ALA A 46 -19.37 1.16 -7.42
N LEU A 47 -18.27 1.72 -7.94
CA LEU A 47 -18.00 1.74 -9.38
C LEU A 47 -17.85 0.34 -9.94
N VAL A 48 -17.01 -0.52 -9.34
CA VAL A 48 -16.81 -1.92 -9.77
C VAL A 48 -18.13 -2.67 -9.84
N ARG A 49 -18.98 -2.52 -8.81
CA ARG A 49 -20.33 -3.12 -8.77
C ARG A 49 -21.23 -2.57 -9.88
N LYS A 50 -21.25 -1.25 -10.07
CA LYS A 50 -22.08 -0.57 -11.07
C LYS A 50 -21.69 -0.95 -12.50
N THR A 51 -20.40 -1.05 -12.79
CA THR A 51 -19.86 -1.35 -14.12
C THR A 51 -19.76 -2.85 -14.39
N LYS A 52 -19.97 -3.70 -13.37
CA LYS A 52 -19.78 -5.15 -13.44
C LYS A 52 -18.39 -5.52 -13.94
N SER A 53 -17.37 -4.81 -13.44
CA SER A 53 -15.98 -4.98 -13.89
C SER A 53 -15.29 -6.24 -13.34
N GLU A 54 -15.96 -6.99 -12.46
CA GLU A 54 -15.44 -8.24 -11.92
C GLU A 54 -15.21 -9.28 -13.04
N ARG A 55 -14.10 -10.04 -12.92
CA ARG A 55 -13.71 -11.06 -13.90
C ARG A 55 -14.20 -12.46 -13.54
N VAL A 56 -14.53 -12.66 -12.27
CA VAL A 56 -15.08 -13.89 -11.71
C VAL A 56 -16.22 -13.52 -10.75
N PRO A 57 -17.15 -14.43 -10.43
CA PRO A 57 -18.21 -14.14 -9.47
C PRO A 57 -17.67 -13.75 -8.09
N ASP A 58 -18.24 -12.67 -7.53
CA ASP A 58 -17.94 -12.13 -6.20
C ASP A 58 -16.45 -11.79 -6.02
N HIS A 59 -15.81 -11.29 -7.08
CA HIS A 59 -14.37 -11.07 -7.08
C HIS A 59 -13.96 -10.01 -6.05
N LEU A 60 -14.70 -8.90 -5.98
CA LEU A 60 -14.42 -7.82 -5.04
C LEU A 60 -14.51 -8.32 -3.58
N GLU A 61 -15.50 -9.16 -3.30
CA GLU A 61 -15.73 -9.73 -1.97
C GLU A 61 -14.65 -10.71 -1.55
N LYS A 62 -14.15 -11.52 -2.49
CA LYS A 62 -13.02 -12.41 -2.23
C LYS A 62 -11.76 -11.60 -1.91
N VAL A 63 -11.45 -10.58 -2.72
CA VAL A 63 -10.31 -9.70 -2.46
C VAL A 63 -10.44 -9.05 -1.08
N ARG A 64 -11.61 -8.50 -0.74
CA ARG A 64 -11.90 -7.93 0.59
C ARG A 64 -11.71 -8.94 1.72
N GLY A 65 -12.12 -10.19 1.52
CA GLY A 65 -11.90 -11.27 2.48
C GLY A 65 -10.43 -11.58 2.69
N ASP A 66 -9.64 -11.60 1.61
CA ASP A 66 -8.22 -11.95 1.65
C ASP A 66 -7.35 -10.85 2.28
N ILE A 67 -7.63 -9.57 1.99
CA ILE A 67 -6.82 -8.45 2.48
C ILE A 67 -7.23 -7.96 3.89
N GLY A 68 -8.40 -8.38 4.37
CA GLY A 68 -8.90 -8.04 5.71
C GLY A 68 -9.37 -6.58 5.85
N PRO A 69 -9.61 -6.10 7.09
CA PRO A 69 -10.08 -4.74 7.34
C PRO A 69 -9.02 -3.70 6.97
N MET A 70 -9.48 -2.53 6.51
CA MET A 70 -8.60 -1.42 6.17
C MET A 70 -7.89 -0.87 7.43
N PRO A 71 -6.55 -0.76 7.43
CA PRO A 71 -5.79 -0.27 8.57
C PRO A 71 -5.84 1.27 8.69
N ALA A 72 -5.59 1.76 9.91
CA ALA A 72 -5.53 3.19 10.21
C ALA A 72 -4.17 3.82 9.82
N ASP A 73 -3.09 3.06 9.95
CA ASP A 73 -1.74 3.49 9.61
C ASP A 73 -1.61 3.88 8.12
N PRO A 74 -1.04 5.04 7.76
CA PRO A 74 -0.95 5.50 6.37
C PRO A 74 -0.21 4.56 5.44
N SER A 75 0.92 4.00 5.88
CA SER A 75 1.73 3.10 5.07
C SER A 75 0.99 1.80 4.79
N ALA A 76 0.42 1.20 5.84
CA ALA A 76 -0.39 -0.01 5.74
C ALA A 76 -1.67 0.23 4.91
N ARG A 77 -2.32 1.39 5.04
CA ARG A 77 -3.52 1.73 4.29
C ARG A 77 -3.22 1.84 2.81
N ALA A 78 -2.13 2.49 2.44
CA ALA A 78 -1.70 2.59 1.06
C ALA A 78 -1.43 1.20 0.44
N LEU A 79 -0.75 0.30 1.18
CA LEU A 79 -0.53 -1.09 0.74
C LEU A 79 -1.85 -1.87 0.61
N TRP A 80 -2.75 -1.70 1.57
CA TRP A 80 -4.09 -2.32 1.55
C TRP A 80 -4.89 -1.87 0.32
N VAL A 81 -4.87 -0.57 0.02
CA VAL A 81 -5.49 -0.01 -1.19
C VAL A 81 -4.87 -0.57 -2.47
N ALA A 82 -3.53 -0.66 -2.55
CA ALA A 82 -2.87 -1.24 -3.71
C ALA A 82 -3.28 -2.70 -3.95
N ALA A 83 -3.45 -3.48 -2.88
CA ALA A 83 -3.94 -4.85 -2.96
C ALA A 83 -5.41 -4.92 -3.44
N LEU A 84 -6.25 -3.96 -3.01
CA LEU A 84 -7.65 -3.87 -3.44
C LEU A 84 -7.80 -3.52 -4.93
N ILE A 85 -7.03 -2.53 -5.44
CA ILE A 85 -7.20 -2.03 -6.82
C ILE A 85 -6.38 -2.82 -7.85
N ASN A 86 -5.31 -3.50 -7.43
CA ASN A 86 -4.52 -4.42 -8.26
C ASN A 86 -4.49 -5.85 -7.68
N PRO A 87 -5.64 -6.53 -7.57
CA PRO A 87 -5.71 -7.88 -7.02
C PRO A 87 -5.12 -8.91 -8.00
N LEU A 88 -4.95 -10.14 -7.49
CA LEU A 88 -4.60 -11.32 -8.30
C LEU A 88 -5.75 -12.35 -8.22
N PRO A 89 -6.40 -12.71 -9.35
CA PRO A 89 -6.22 -12.16 -10.68
C PRO A 89 -6.68 -10.69 -10.78
N GLY A 90 -6.16 -9.94 -11.77
CA GLY A 90 -6.50 -8.51 -11.92
C GLY A 90 -7.92 -8.28 -12.42
N MET A 91 -8.59 -7.24 -11.91
CA MET A 91 -9.90 -6.79 -12.43
C MET A 91 -9.78 -5.94 -13.71
N GLY A 92 -8.62 -5.31 -13.94
CA GLY A 92 -8.37 -4.46 -15.10
C GLY A 92 -9.08 -3.11 -15.03
N VAL A 93 -9.24 -2.56 -13.83
CA VAL A 93 -9.92 -1.27 -13.55
C VAL A 93 -8.96 -0.14 -13.18
N ALA A 94 -7.70 -0.45 -12.90
CA ALA A 94 -6.68 0.51 -12.48
C ALA A 94 -5.32 0.17 -13.12
N TYR A 95 -4.44 1.17 -13.21
CA TYR A 95 -3.04 0.94 -13.57
C TYR A 95 -2.34 0.09 -12.51
N GLU A 96 -1.29 -0.61 -12.91
CA GLU A 96 -0.47 -1.41 -12.00
C GLU A 96 0.44 -0.52 -11.15
N ILE A 97 0.21 -0.46 -9.84
CA ILE A 97 0.96 0.36 -8.88
C ILE A 97 1.79 -0.46 -7.89
N ARG A 98 1.66 -1.79 -7.84
CA ARG A 98 2.33 -2.63 -6.84
C ARG A 98 3.85 -2.52 -6.86
N PRO A 99 4.54 -2.47 -8.02
CA PRO A 99 5.99 -2.27 -8.02
C PRO A 99 6.37 -0.93 -7.39
N ALA A 100 5.67 0.15 -7.74
CA ALA A 100 5.98 1.49 -7.27
C ALA A 100 5.73 1.67 -5.76
N ILE A 101 4.67 1.08 -5.22
CA ILE A 101 4.35 1.18 -3.80
C ILE A 101 5.28 0.33 -2.93
N LEU A 102 5.74 -0.82 -3.42
CA LEU A 102 6.66 -1.70 -2.70
C LEU A 102 8.08 -1.12 -2.61
N VAL A 103 8.52 -0.38 -3.62
CA VAL A 103 9.83 0.31 -3.59
C VAL A 103 9.78 1.67 -2.88
N ALA A 104 8.59 2.17 -2.54
CA ALA A 104 8.45 3.42 -1.82
C ALA A 104 8.87 3.25 -0.35
N GLU A 105 9.85 4.06 0.05
CA GLU A 105 10.53 3.96 1.35
C GLU A 105 9.77 4.64 2.49
N THR A 106 8.85 5.57 2.20
CA THR A 106 8.12 6.34 3.22
C THR A 106 6.62 6.22 3.05
N ALA A 107 5.87 6.37 4.15
CA ALA A 107 4.41 6.41 4.14
C ALA A 107 3.87 7.46 3.17
N SER A 108 4.45 8.66 3.17
CA SER A 108 4.08 9.75 2.25
C SER A 108 4.20 9.33 0.78
N LYS A 109 5.34 8.75 0.38
CA LYS A 109 5.54 8.25 -0.99
C LYS A 109 4.54 7.14 -1.35
N ARG A 110 4.26 6.23 -0.41
CA ARG A 110 3.29 5.13 -0.63
C ARG A 110 1.87 5.66 -0.84
N VAL A 111 1.44 6.59 0.01
CA VAL A 111 0.14 7.25 -0.10
C VAL A 111 0.04 8.02 -1.42
N GLU A 112 1.09 8.72 -1.83
CA GLU A 112 1.13 9.42 -3.13
C GLU A 112 1.04 8.47 -4.33
N VAL A 113 1.68 7.31 -4.28
CA VAL A 113 1.55 6.29 -5.33
C VAL A 113 0.10 5.76 -5.40
N ALA A 114 -0.53 5.52 -4.26
CA ALA A 114 -1.90 5.02 -4.20
C ALA A 114 -2.97 6.04 -4.65
N LEU A 115 -2.64 7.34 -4.67
CA LEU A 115 -3.54 8.42 -5.12
C LEU A 115 -3.46 8.74 -6.62
N LYS A 116 -2.54 8.12 -7.36
CA LYS A 116 -2.36 8.34 -8.81
C LYS A 116 -3.31 7.51 -9.65
#